data_AF-A0A5C5X9K6-F1
#
_entry.id   AF-A0A5C5X9K6-F1
#
_cell.length_a   1.000
_cell.length_b   1.000
_cell.length_c   1.000
_cell.angle_alpha   90.00
_cell.angle_beta   90.00
_cell.angle_gamma   90.00
#
_symmetry.space_group_name_H-M   'P 1'
#
loop_
_entity.id
_entity.type
_entity.pdbx_description
1 polymer ?
#
loop_
_entity_poly.entity_id
_entity_poly.type
_entity_poly.pdbx_seq_one_letter_code
_entity_poly.pdbx_strand_id
1 'polypeptide(L)'
;MKFSPTAWAKLIYLRDAGPTEVGGFGISSADDLLYVEELVLLPQICTAVTVSFAEDAIADYFDQQIDRGLKPEQFARIWIHTHPGESPEPSPTDLDTMETSFGECDWVVMFILAREGKRYAELRWNRMQDARMRIKTSIDYQQPFAGTDYAAWQEEYDENVVDQSQNWKSLMEPEELWEYGDLFDNPHSILEFNA
;
A
#
# COMPACT_ATOMS: atom_id res chain seq x y z
N MET A 1 -3.97 5.10 14.01
CA MET A 1 -4.10 3.75 13.45
C MET A 1 -3.29 2.78 14.29
N LYS A 2 -3.81 1.58 14.50
CA LYS A 2 -3.15 0.50 15.25
C LYS A 2 -3.11 -0.75 14.36
N PHE A 3 -2.11 -1.59 14.54
CA PHE A 3 -2.03 -2.91 13.90
C PHE A 3 -2.06 -4.00 14.96
N SER A 4 -2.70 -5.12 14.64
CA SER A 4 -2.49 -6.38 15.36
C SER A 4 -1.02 -6.81 15.22
N PRO A 5 -0.46 -7.53 16.20
CA PRO A 5 0.90 -8.05 16.08
C PRO A 5 1.09 -8.93 14.85
N THR A 6 0.07 -9.71 14.48
CA THR A 6 0.07 -10.58 13.30
C THR A 6 0.11 -9.79 12.00
N ALA A 7 -0.79 -8.80 11.83
CA ALA A 7 -0.80 -7.96 10.63
C ALA A 7 0.52 -7.19 10.49
N TRP A 8 1.05 -6.68 11.61
CA TRP A 8 2.34 -6.00 11.61
C TRP A 8 3.51 -6.91 11.21
N ALA A 9 3.55 -8.14 11.75
CA ALA A 9 4.58 -9.12 11.42
C ALA A 9 4.50 -9.54 9.94
N LYS A 10 3.30 -9.78 9.41
CA LYS A 10 3.07 -10.07 8.00
C LYS A 10 3.53 -8.91 7.11
N LEU A 11 3.21 -7.67 7.47
CA LEU A 11 3.61 -6.50 6.69
C LEU A 11 5.15 -6.32 6.63
N ILE A 12 5.84 -6.57 7.75
CA ILE A 12 7.31 -6.60 7.77
C ILE A 12 7.85 -7.67 6.83
N TYR A 13 7.27 -8.87 6.89
CA TYR A 13 7.68 -9.98 6.04
C TYR A 13 7.56 -9.62 4.56
N LEU A 14 6.40 -9.12 4.15
CA LEU A 14 6.11 -8.78 2.76
C LEU A 14 7.01 -7.67 2.21
N ARG A 15 7.35 -6.65 3.01
CA ARG A 15 8.32 -5.62 2.61
C ARG A 15 9.68 -6.21 2.23
N ASP A 16 10.12 -7.24 2.96
CA ASP A 16 11.45 -7.82 2.81
C ASP A 16 11.45 -9.10 1.93
N ALA A 17 10.29 -9.52 1.42
CA ALA A 17 10.15 -10.73 0.60
C ALA A 17 10.78 -10.59 -0.80
N GLY A 18 10.86 -9.35 -1.32
CA GLY A 18 11.43 -9.07 -2.64
C GLY A 18 11.99 -7.66 -2.79
N PRO A 19 12.44 -7.29 -4.00
CA PRO A 19 13.04 -5.98 -4.28
C PRO A 19 12.02 -4.89 -4.63
N THR A 20 10.74 -5.24 -4.79
CA THR A 20 9.67 -4.35 -5.21
C THR A 20 8.90 -3.77 -4.03
N GLU A 21 8.06 -2.77 -4.31
CA GLU A 21 6.92 -2.49 -3.45
C GLU A 21 5.95 -3.68 -3.43
N VAL A 22 5.11 -3.72 -2.41
CA VAL A 22 4.01 -4.66 -2.25
C VAL A 22 2.84 -3.91 -1.66
N GLY A 23 1.68 -3.98 -2.29
CA GLY A 23 0.44 -3.34 -1.85
C GLY A 23 -0.62 -4.33 -1.42
N GLY A 24 -1.54 -3.90 -0.58
CA GLY A 24 -2.67 -4.70 -0.13
C GLY A 24 -3.67 -3.89 0.66
N PHE A 25 -4.71 -4.58 1.13
CA PHE A 25 -5.78 -3.97 1.94
C PHE A 25 -5.66 -4.39 3.39
N GLY A 26 -5.78 -3.40 4.28
CA GLY A 26 -5.97 -3.64 5.70
C GLY A 26 -7.43 -3.94 5.99
N ILE A 27 -7.71 -5.09 6.56
CA ILE A 27 -9.03 -5.42 7.11
C ILE A 27 -9.05 -5.00 8.57
N SER A 28 -9.97 -4.11 8.92
CA SER A 28 -10.12 -3.55 10.25
C SER A 28 -11.20 -4.24 11.09
N SER A 29 -11.03 -4.09 12.40
CA SER A 29 -12.04 -4.50 13.37
C SER A 29 -13.34 -3.73 13.16
N ALA A 30 -14.47 -4.41 13.39
CA ALA A 30 -15.79 -3.78 13.33
C ALA A 30 -15.99 -2.70 14.41
N ASP A 31 -15.25 -2.78 15.53
CA ASP A 31 -15.38 -1.87 16.67
C ASP A 31 -14.40 -0.68 16.61
N ASP A 32 -13.30 -0.80 15.85
CA ASP A 32 -12.29 0.24 15.63
C ASP A 32 -11.78 0.16 14.18
N LEU A 33 -12.38 0.96 13.30
CA LEU A 33 -12.06 0.98 11.86
C LEU A 33 -10.63 1.44 11.56
N LEU A 34 -9.87 1.95 12.55
CA LEU A 34 -8.44 2.27 12.42
C LEU A 34 -7.54 1.25 13.11
N TYR A 35 -8.08 0.09 13.52
CA TYR A 35 -7.35 -1.05 14.03
C TYR A 35 -7.34 -2.17 12.99
N VAL A 36 -6.18 -2.40 12.36
CA VAL A 36 -5.99 -3.42 11.31
C VAL A 36 -5.69 -4.77 11.95
N GLU A 37 -6.54 -5.75 11.67
CA GLU A 37 -6.44 -7.12 12.18
C GLU A 37 -5.74 -8.04 11.19
N GLU A 38 -6.05 -7.87 9.90
CA GLU A 38 -5.51 -8.65 8.80
C GLU A 38 -5.02 -7.74 7.67
N LEU A 39 -4.06 -8.23 6.90
CA LEU A 39 -3.61 -7.64 5.64
C LEU A 39 -3.87 -8.68 4.55
N VAL A 40 -4.38 -8.26 3.39
CA VAL A 40 -4.65 -9.15 2.25
C VAL A 40 -3.96 -8.59 1.02
N LEU A 41 -3.23 -9.45 0.30
CA LEU A 41 -2.73 -9.16 -1.03
C LEU A 41 -3.77 -9.52 -2.08
N LEU A 42 -3.79 -8.74 -3.16
CA LEU A 42 -4.48 -9.08 -4.39
C LEU A 42 -3.41 -9.29 -5.47
N PRO A 43 -3.71 -10.06 -6.53
CA PRO A 43 -2.91 -10.10 -7.75
C PRO A 43 -2.50 -8.70 -8.20
N GLN A 44 -1.20 -8.49 -8.32
CA GLN A 44 -0.61 -7.19 -8.54
C GLN A 44 0.70 -7.29 -9.34
N ILE A 45 0.95 -6.23 -10.09
CA ILE A 45 2.22 -5.99 -10.75
C ILE A 45 2.98 -4.93 -9.96
N CYS A 46 4.23 -5.24 -9.61
CA CYS A 46 5.04 -4.38 -8.76
C CYS A 46 6.37 -4.01 -9.44
N THR A 47 6.83 -2.81 -9.12
CA THR A 47 8.20 -2.36 -9.36
C THR A 47 8.79 -1.83 -8.05
N ALA A 48 10.00 -1.27 -8.08
CA ALA A 48 10.61 -0.67 -6.90
C ALA A 48 9.90 0.62 -6.40
N VAL A 49 8.95 1.18 -7.16
CA VAL A 49 8.32 2.49 -6.89
C VAL A 49 6.81 2.54 -7.22
N THR A 50 6.19 1.41 -7.57
CA THR A 50 4.77 1.37 -7.94
C THR A 50 4.18 -0.02 -7.71
N VAL A 51 2.90 -0.04 -7.33
CA VAL A 51 2.03 -1.22 -7.28
C VAL A 51 0.79 -0.96 -8.13
N SER A 52 0.35 -1.95 -8.90
CA SER A 52 -0.92 -1.92 -9.64
C SER A 52 -1.67 -3.24 -9.46
N PHE A 53 -2.91 -3.17 -8.96
CA PHE A 53 -3.77 -4.34 -8.76
C PHE A 53 -4.47 -4.75 -10.05
N ALA A 54 -4.71 -6.04 -10.23
CA ALA A 54 -5.56 -6.54 -11.30
C ALA A 54 -7.03 -6.15 -11.03
N GLU A 55 -7.72 -5.57 -12.03
CA GLU A 55 -9.08 -5.05 -11.86
C GLU A 55 -10.09 -6.13 -11.48
N ASP A 56 -9.98 -7.32 -12.08
CA ASP A 56 -10.82 -8.49 -11.80
C ASP A 56 -10.65 -8.97 -10.35
N ALA A 57 -9.43 -8.94 -9.84
CA ALA A 57 -9.16 -9.31 -8.46
C ALA A 57 -9.77 -8.36 -7.42
N ILE A 58 -9.94 -7.07 -7.74
CA ILE A 58 -10.60 -6.12 -6.83
C ILE A 58 -12.08 -6.51 -6.68
N ALA A 59 -12.76 -6.83 -7.78
CA ALA A 59 -14.16 -7.25 -7.73
C ALA A 59 -14.33 -8.55 -6.92
N ASP A 60 -13.50 -9.55 -7.20
CA ASP A 60 -13.51 -10.83 -6.47
C ASP A 60 -13.22 -10.63 -4.97
N TYR A 61 -12.28 -9.74 -4.63
CA TYR A 61 -11.99 -9.41 -3.23
C TYR A 61 -13.21 -8.82 -2.52
N PHE A 62 -13.92 -7.89 -3.14
CA PHE A 62 -15.13 -7.28 -2.56
C PHE A 62 -16.22 -8.32 -2.29
N ASP A 63 -16.50 -9.17 -3.27
CA ASP A 63 -17.52 -10.23 -3.12
C ASP A 63 -17.14 -11.20 -1.99
N GLN A 64 -15.88 -11.64 -1.95
CA GLN A 64 -15.38 -12.51 -0.89
C GLN A 64 -15.50 -11.88 0.51
N GLN A 65 -15.20 -10.59 0.65
CA GLN A 65 -15.31 -9.92 1.96
C GLN A 65 -16.78 -9.73 2.39
N ILE A 66 -17.67 -9.47 1.44
CA ILE A 66 -19.11 -9.39 1.69
C ILE A 66 -19.65 -10.75 2.13
N ASP A 67 -19.23 -11.84 1.48
CA ASP A 67 -19.59 -13.21 1.86
C ASP A 67 -19.07 -13.60 3.25
N ARG A 68 -17.91 -13.05 3.66
CA ARG A 68 -17.41 -13.13 5.05
C ARG A 68 -18.25 -12.33 6.06
N GLY A 69 -19.23 -11.56 5.59
CA GLY A 69 -20.10 -10.69 6.40
C GLY A 69 -19.45 -9.37 6.80
N LEU A 70 -18.34 -8.98 6.18
CA LEU A 70 -17.65 -7.73 6.46
C LEU A 70 -18.33 -6.57 5.72
N LYS A 71 -18.26 -5.38 6.32
CA LYS A 71 -18.73 -4.15 5.67
C LYS A 71 -17.60 -3.51 4.85
N PRO A 72 -17.90 -2.79 3.75
CA PRO A 72 -16.87 -2.09 2.97
C PRO A 72 -15.99 -1.14 3.79
N GLU A 73 -16.54 -0.53 4.86
CA GLU A 73 -15.78 0.31 5.78
C GLU A 73 -14.65 -0.43 6.53
N GLN A 74 -14.74 -1.76 6.64
CA GLN A 74 -13.73 -2.59 7.29
C GLN A 74 -12.61 -2.99 6.34
N PHE A 75 -12.90 -3.26 5.06
CA PHE A 75 -11.96 -3.95 4.17
C PHE A 75 -11.52 -3.14 2.95
N ALA A 76 -12.23 -2.05 2.61
CA ALA A 76 -11.98 -1.28 1.39
C ALA A 76 -11.47 0.15 1.65
N ARG A 77 -11.14 0.49 2.90
CA ARG A 77 -10.79 1.88 3.30
C ARG A 77 -9.35 2.08 3.70
N ILE A 78 -8.59 1.00 3.84
CA ILE A 78 -7.19 1.06 4.29
C ILE A 78 -6.35 0.42 3.21
N TRP A 79 -5.70 1.25 2.41
CA TRP A 79 -4.68 0.82 1.48
C TRP A 79 -3.32 0.87 2.18
N ILE A 80 -2.59 -0.23 2.09
CA ILE A 80 -1.27 -0.41 2.69
C ILE A 80 -0.32 -0.78 1.57
N HIS A 81 0.82 -0.10 1.48
CA HIS A 81 1.93 -0.56 0.65
C HIS A 81 3.26 -0.44 1.37
N THR A 82 4.28 -1.05 0.77
CA THR A 82 5.62 -1.12 1.33
C THR A 82 6.60 -0.45 0.38
N HIS A 83 7.58 0.23 0.94
CA HIS A 83 8.73 0.72 0.19
C HIS A 83 9.94 -0.16 0.53
N PRO A 84 10.61 -0.75 -0.47
CA PRO A 84 11.83 -1.53 -0.25
C PRO A 84 13.02 -0.64 0.15
N GLY A 85 12.91 0.68 -0.02
CA GLY A 85 13.86 1.68 0.45
C GLY A 85 13.62 2.16 1.88
N GLU A 86 14.31 3.24 2.26
CA GLU A 86 14.21 3.82 3.60
C GLU A 86 13.18 4.96 3.72
N SER A 87 12.76 5.56 2.61
CA SER A 87 11.79 6.66 2.66
C SER A 87 10.37 6.11 2.81
N PRO A 88 9.62 6.49 3.85
CA PRO A 88 8.21 6.16 3.94
C PRO A 88 7.32 7.21 3.24
N GLU A 89 7.89 8.31 2.71
CA GLU A 89 7.10 9.39 2.12
C GLU A 89 6.46 8.95 0.80
N PRO A 90 5.18 9.31 0.55
CA PRO A 90 4.48 8.94 -0.67
C PRO A 90 5.11 9.61 -1.88
N SER A 91 5.18 8.86 -2.98
CA SER A 91 5.48 9.35 -4.31
C SER A 91 4.27 10.09 -4.92
N PRO A 92 4.45 10.85 -6.02
CA PRO A 92 3.32 11.37 -6.79
C PRO A 92 2.34 10.28 -7.25
N THR A 93 2.86 9.10 -7.62
CA THR A 93 2.04 7.94 -8.03
C THR A 93 1.16 7.43 -6.89
N ASP A 94 1.66 7.44 -5.65
CA ASP A 94 0.88 7.04 -4.48
C ASP A 94 -0.29 8.01 -4.23
N LEU A 95 -0.02 9.31 -4.36
CA LEU A 95 -1.03 10.35 -4.18
C LEU A 95 -2.11 10.28 -5.27
N ASP A 96 -1.71 10.02 -6.52
CA ASP A 96 -2.65 9.85 -7.63
C ASP A 96 -3.50 8.58 -7.48
N THR A 97 -2.89 7.46 -7.08
CA THR A 97 -3.61 6.21 -6.79
C THR A 97 -4.64 6.41 -5.67
N MET A 98 -4.25 7.09 -4.59
CA MET A 98 -5.15 7.42 -3.49
C MET A 98 -6.32 8.32 -3.94
N GLU A 99 -6.09 9.23 -4.89
CA GLU A 99 -7.11 10.13 -5.40
C GLU A 99 -8.08 9.43 -6.34
N THR A 100 -7.57 8.66 -7.30
CA THR A 100 -8.35 8.02 -8.36
C THR A 100 -9.07 6.77 -7.89
N SER A 101 -8.42 5.91 -7.09
CA SER A 101 -8.97 4.61 -6.69
C SER A 101 -9.88 4.70 -5.46
N PHE A 102 -9.73 5.75 -4.65
CA PHE A 102 -10.45 5.90 -3.38
C PHE A 102 -11.18 7.25 -3.23
N GLY A 103 -11.21 8.09 -4.26
CA GLY A 103 -11.76 9.44 -4.21
C GLY A 103 -13.25 9.54 -3.84
N GLU A 104 -14.05 8.52 -4.10
CA GLU A 104 -15.48 8.52 -3.75
C GLU A 104 -15.77 8.04 -2.32
N CYS A 105 -14.76 7.57 -1.58
CA CYS A 105 -14.93 7.06 -0.23
C CYS A 105 -15.20 8.20 0.76
N ASP A 106 -16.00 7.97 1.80
CA ASP A 106 -16.19 8.98 2.87
C ASP A 106 -14.87 9.30 3.60
N TRP A 107 -14.03 8.28 3.73
CA TRP A 107 -12.68 8.34 4.28
C TRP A 107 -11.83 7.23 3.69
N VAL A 108 -10.52 7.44 3.63
CA VAL A 108 -9.52 6.42 3.24
C VAL A 108 -8.22 6.68 3.98
N VAL A 109 -7.52 5.60 4.35
CA VAL A 109 -6.17 5.66 4.89
C VAL A 109 -5.20 5.07 3.87
N MET A 110 -4.16 5.83 3.57
CA MET A 110 -2.95 5.31 2.93
C MET A 110 -1.90 5.10 3.99
N PHE A 111 -1.31 3.90 4.04
CA PHE A 111 -0.23 3.56 4.95
C PHE A 111 0.96 2.99 4.19
N ILE A 112 2.17 3.45 4.53
CA ILE A 112 3.42 3.01 3.93
C ILE A 112 4.35 2.47 5.01
N LEU A 113 4.89 1.27 4.80
CA LEU A 113 6.02 0.75 5.58
C LEU A 113 7.30 0.76 4.75
N ALA A 114 8.29 1.55 5.19
CA ALA A 114 9.64 1.49 4.67
C ALA A 114 10.56 0.64 5.56
N ARG A 115 11.80 0.44 5.12
CA ARG A 115 12.84 -0.22 5.93
C ARG A 115 13.12 0.53 7.23
N GLU A 116 13.75 -0.18 8.16
CA GLU A 116 14.03 0.30 9.54
C GLU A 116 12.77 0.63 10.36
N GLY A 117 11.59 0.22 9.88
CA GLY A 117 10.33 0.48 10.55
C GLY A 117 9.86 1.94 10.43
N LYS A 118 10.39 2.72 9.47
CA LYS A 118 9.91 4.05 9.10
C LYS A 118 8.51 3.93 8.47
N ARG A 119 7.59 4.83 8.81
CA ARG A 119 6.16 4.69 8.49
C ARG A 119 5.53 5.98 8.03
N TYR A 120 4.59 5.84 7.10
CA TYR A 120 3.66 6.88 6.71
C TYR A 120 2.23 6.41 6.90
N ALA A 121 1.37 7.26 7.43
CA ALA A 121 -0.06 7.07 7.47
C ALA A 121 -0.77 8.41 7.29
N GLU A 122 -1.60 8.50 6.27
CA GLU A 122 -2.45 9.67 6.01
C GLU A 122 -3.90 9.23 5.96
N LEU A 123 -4.73 9.89 6.76
CA LEU A 123 -6.18 9.81 6.66
C LEU A 123 -6.64 10.93 5.76
N ARG A 124 -7.38 10.59 4.71
CA ARG A 124 -8.19 11.50 3.92
C ARG A 124 -9.64 11.36 4.33
N TRP A 125 -10.31 12.49 4.52
CA TRP A 125 -11.70 12.56 4.94
C TRP A 125 -12.50 13.48 4.01
N ASN A 126 -13.29 12.88 3.13
CA ASN A 126 -13.97 13.61 2.04
C ASN A 126 -15.21 14.36 2.52
N ARG A 127 -15.83 13.94 3.64
CA ARG A 127 -16.99 14.67 4.20
C ARG A 127 -16.64 16.05 4.78
N MET A 128 -15.36 16.42 4.88
CA MET A 128 -14.91 17.66 5.51
C MET A 128 -13.86 18.34 4.63
N GLN A 129 -14.28 18.94 3.51
CA GLN A 129 -13.42 19.78 2.65
C GLN A 129 -12.11 19.10 2.23
N ASP A 130 -12.16 17.80 1.91
CA ASP A 130 -10.99 16.99 1.54
C ASP A 130 -9.82 17.10 2.54
N ALA A 131 -10.15 17.09 3.84
CA ALA A 131 -9.14 17.16 4.88
C ALA A 131 -8.19 15.96 4.82
N ARG A 132 -6.89 16.26 4.80
CA ARG A 132 -5.79 15.28 4.90
C ARG A 132 -5.10 15.44 6.25
N MET A 133 -4.94 14.35 6.98
CA MET A 133 -4.36 14.35 8.30
C MET A 133 -3.33 13.24 8.47
N ARG A 134 -2.15 13.63 8.96
CA ARG A 134 -1.14 12.70 9.41
C ARG A 134 -1.60 11.97 10.67
N ILE A 135 -1.68 10.64 10.62
CA ILE A 135 -2.10 9.84 11.79
C ILE A 135 -0.92 9.06 12.39
N LYS A 136 -0.90 8.97 13.72
CA LYS A 136 0.10 8.14 14.42
C LYS A 136 -0.21 6.67 14.26
N THR A 137 0.84 5.86 14.26
CA THR A 137 0.78 4.41 14.06
C THR A 137 1.44 3.69 15.22
N SER A 138 0.82 2.63 15.71
CA SER A 138 1.36 1.78 16.77
C SER A 138 0.96 0.32 16.58
N ILE A 139 1.66 -0.58 17.25
CA ILE A 139 1.30 -1.99 17.30
C ILE A 139 0.65 -2.27 18.66
N ASP A 140 -0.48 -2.97 18.66
CA ASP A 140 -1.17 -3.36 19.88
C ASP A 140 -0.73 -4.76 20.36
N TYR A 141 0.39 -4.82 21.08
CA TYR A 141 0.90 -6.06 21.67
C TYR A 141 0.10 -6.54 22.90
N GLN A 142 -1.02 -5.90 23.25
CA GLN A 142 -1.94 -6.46 24.25
C GLN A 142 -2.79 -7.60 23.67
N GLN A 143 -2.84 -7.72 22.35
CA GLN A 143 -3.62 -8.72 21.63
C GLN A 143 -2.85 -10.03 21.49
N PRO A 144 -3.54 -11.18 21.43
CA PRO A 144 -2.90 -12.48 21.20
C PRO A 144 -2.07 -12.48 19.92
N PHE A 145 -0.86 -13.04 19.98
CA PHE A 145 0.03 -13.23 18.85
C PHE A 145 0.48 -14.68 18.81
N ALA A 146 -0.04 -15.45 17.86
CA ALA A 146 0.32 -16.86 17.68
C ALA A 146 1.74 -17.05 17.11
N GLY A 147 2.35 -15.96 16.62
CA GLY A 147 3.63 -15.98 15.92
C GLY A 147 3.48 -15.76 14.43
N THR A 148 4.58 -15.96 13.72
CA THR A 148 4.66 -15.81 12.26
C THR A 148 4.18 -17.08 11.55
N ASP A 149 3.40 -16.91 10.48
CA ASP A 149 3.06 -17.98 9.54
C ASP A 149 3.81 -17.80 8.22
N TYR A 150 5.10 -18.16 8.22
CA TYR A 150 5.99 -17.96 7.08
C TYR A 150 5.50 -18.65 5.80
N ALA A 151 4.96 -19.86 5.91
CA ALA A 151 4.57 -20.65 4.74
C ALA A 151 3.37 -20.01 4.04
N ALA A 152 2.32 -19.66 4.80
CA ALA A 152 1.14 -19.03 4.24
C ALA A 152 1.45 -17.65 3.65
N TRP A 153 2.32 -16.86 4.31
CA TRP A 153 2.65 -15.52 3.81
C TRP A 153 3.54 -15.55 2.57
N GLN A 154 4.42 -16.56 2.43
CA GLN A 154 5.19 -16.75 1.20
C GLN A 154 4.29 -17.22 0.06
N GLU A 155 3.38 -18.17 0.31
CA GLU A 155 2.43 -18.65 -0.69
C GLU A 155 1.57 -17.50 -1.24
N GLU A 156 0.99 -16.68 -0.35
CA GLU A 156 0.23 -15.50 -0.75
C GLU A 156 1.09 -14.48 -1.52
N TYR A 157 2.36 -14.28 -1.14
CA TYR A 157 3.27 -13.41 -1.89
C TYR A 157 3.51 -13.95 -3.30
N ASP A 158 3.84 -15.24 -3.43
CA ASP A 158 4.16 -15.88 -4.71
C ASP A 158 2.96 -15.92 -5.67
N GLU A 159 1.75 -16.09 -5.13
CA GLU A 159 0.51 -16.10 -5.92
C GLU A 159 0.11 -14.71 -6.41
N ASN A 160 0.37 -13.67 -5.62
CA ASN A 160 -0.19 -12.35 -5.86
C ASN A 160 0.81 -11.34 -6.42
N VAL A 161 2.11 -11.47 -6.17
CA VAL A 161 3.10 -10.44 -6.52
C VAL A 161 3.89 -10.82 -7.76
N VAL A 162 3.72 -10.05 -8.83
CA VAL A 162 4.50 -10.17 -10.06
C VAL A 162 5.52 -9.03 -10.15
N ASP A 163 6.80 -9.36 -10.00
CA ASP A 163 7.92 -8.41 -10.18
C ASP A 163 8.11 -8.09 -11.67
N GLN A 164 7.89 -6.82 -12.04
CA GLN A 164 8.16 -6.28 -13.39
C GLN A 164 9.32 -5.29 -13.45
N SER A 165 10.19 -5.25 -12.43
CA SER A 165 11.41 -4.43 -12.41
C SER A 165 12.33 -4.64 -13.62
N GLN A 166 12.22 -5.76 -14.33
CA GLN A 166 12.98 -6.07 -15.54
C GLN A 166 12.23 -5.77 -16.85
N ASN A 167 10.90 -5.68 -16.82
CA ASN A 167 10.05 -5.56 -18.01
C ASN A 167 9.64 -4.10 -18.32
N TRP A 168 9.66 -3.22 -17.32
CA TRP A 168 9.23 -1.81 -17.49
C TRP A 168 10.07 -1.03 -18.51
N LYS A 169 11.34 -1.39 -18.72
CA LYS A 169 12.19 -0.81 -19.78
C LYS A 169 11.69 -1.10 -21.20
N SER A 170 10.83 -2.11 -21.38
CA SER A 170 10.30 -2.51 -22.68
C SER A 170 8.88 -2.03 -22.93
N LEU A 171 8.20 -1.47 -21.92
CA LEU A 171 6.79 -1.04 -22.00
C LEU A 171 6.63 0.48 -22.20
N MET A 172 7.70 1.26 -22.08
CA MET A 172 7.69 2.67 -22.47
C MET A 172 8.20 2.82 -23.90
N GLU A 173 7.42 3.51 -24.74
CA GLU A 173 7.87 3.92 -26.07
C GLU A 173 9.16 4.77 -25.91
N PRO A 174 10.14 4.67 -26.84
CA PRO A 174 11.45 5.33 -26.71
C PRO A 174 11.40 6.84 -26.48
N GLU A 175 10.26 7.47 -26.76
CA GLU A 175 10.01 8.91 -26.64
C GLU A 175 9.70 9.34 -25.20
N GLU A 176 9.13 8.47 -24.36
CA GLU A 176 8.83 8.75 -22.94
C GLU A 176 10.07 8.60 -22.02
N LEU A 177 11.11 7.91 -22.50
CA LEU A 177 12.37 7.73 -21.76
C LEU A 177 13.17 9.05 -21.60
N TRP A 178 12.93 10.05 -22.46
CA TRP A 178 13.66 11.32 -22.44
C TRP A 178 13.06 12.34 -21.47
N GLU A 179 11.82 12.18 -21.03
CA GLU A 179 11.23 13.06 -20.00
C GLU A 179 11.62 12.66 -18.57
N TYR A 180 11.94 11.38 -18.34
CA TYR A 180 12.31 10.87 -17.01
C TYR A 180 13.81 10.59 -16.83
N GLY A 181 14.60 10.64 -17.89
CA GLY A 181 16.05 10.42 -17.84
C GLY A 181 16.80 11.38 -16.91
N ASP A 182 16.30 12.62 -16.77
CA ASP A 182 16.93 13.64 -15.93
C ASP A 182 16.66 13.46 -14.42
N LEU A 183 15.69 12.63 -14.03
CA LEU A 183 15.35 12.39 -12.62
C LEU A 183 16.27 11.37 -11.93
N PHE A 184 16.95 10.52 -12.70
CA PHE A 184 17.79 9.46 -12.15
C PHE A 184 19.29 9.81 -12.10
N ASP A 185 19.73 10.85 -12.81
CA ASP A 185 21.16 11.21 -12.93
C ASP A 185 21.58 12.47 -12.14
N ASN A 186 20.67 13.22 -11.51
CA ASN A 186 21.04 14.42 -10.76
C ASN A 186 20.33 14.57 -9.39
N PRO A 187 21.01 14.32 -8.26
CA PRO A 187 20.44 14.52 -6.92
C PRO A 187 20.28 16.01 -6.51
N HIS A 188 20.54 16.96 -7.41
CA HIS A 188 20.37 18.39 -7.17
C HIS A 188 19.68 19.10 -8.36
N SER A 189 18.38 18.85 -8.57
CA SER A 189 17.54 19.78 -9.33
C SER A 189 16.07 19.67 -8.94
N ILE A 190 15.73 20.10 -7.73
CA ILE A 190 14.37 20.58 -7.42
C ILE A 190 14.50 22.08 -7.18
N LEU A 191 14.68 22.85 -8.25
CA LEU A 191 14.40 24.28 -8.25
C LEU A 191 13.90 24.66 -9.65
N GLU A 192 12.75 25.32 -9.64
CA GLU A 192 12.11 26.06 -10.72
C GLU A 192 11.38 25.24 -11.78
N PHE A 193 10.05 25.22 -11.69
CA PHE A 193 9.20 25.72 -12.78
C PHE A 193 7.92 26.33 -12.18
N ASN A 194 7.94 27.66 -12.02
CA ASN A 194 6.74 28.51 -12.01
C ASN A 194 6.69 29.20 -13.38
N ALA A 195 5.62 28.96 -14.15
CA ALA A 195 5.03 29.90 -15.09
C ALA A 195 3.63 29.41 -15.51
#